data_AF-A0A3C0GK68-F1
#
_entry.id   AF-A0A3C0GK68-F1
#
_cell.length_a   1.000
_cell.length_b   1.000
_cell.length_c   1.000
_cell.angle_alpha   90.00
_cell.angle_beta   90.00
_cell.angle_gamma   90.00
#
_symmetry.space_group_name_H-M   'P 1'
#
loop_
_entity.id
_entity.type
_entity.pdbx_description
1 polymer ?
#
loop_
_entity_poly.entity_id
_entity_poly.type
_entity_poly.pdbx_seq_one_letter_code
_entity_poly.pdbx_strand_id
1 'polypeptide(L)'
;MKLTDIFLQASKDFASRSLHGKGYQAYIFLGFKIVKDNRSEIVNIFDPIKSGNYYTQVSDQDYELFCQHGWRKAILLLTLKKYKLKLELLKDKIRDEKNGSNSSKALEVFKATRQTVLNKYHKLTLKLQEL
;
A
#
# COMPACT_ATOMS: atom_id res chain seq x y z
N MET A 1 -18.49 5.36 5.31
CA MET A 1 -18.70 5.51 3.85
C MET A 1 -19.00 4.13 3.26
N LYS A 2 -19.82 4.01 2.21
CA LYS A 2 -20.08 2.70 1.57
C LYS A 2 -18.98 2.35 0.57
N LEU A 3 -18.78 1.06 0.30
CA LEU A 3 -17.78 0.59 -0.68
C LEU A 3 -18.07 1.10 -2.10
N THR A 4 -19.34 1.30 -2.45
CA THR A 4 -19.75 1.93 -3.71
C THR A 4 -19.25 3.36 -3.85
N ASP A 5 -19.22 4.12 -2.76
CA ASP A 5 -18.73 5.51 -2.76
C ASP A 5 -17.20 5.52 -2.90
N ILE A 6 -16.51 4.60 -2.23
CA ILE A 6 -15.07 4.40 -2.35
C ILE A 6 -14.70 4.00 -3.80
N PHE A 7 -15.51 3.14 -4.42
CA PHE A 7 -15.36 2.77 -5.83
C PHE A 7 -15.51 3.98 -6.76
N LEU A 8 -16.49 4.85 -6.51
CA LEU A 8 -16.67 6.08 -7.27
C LEU A 8 -15.51 7.08 -7.06
N GLN A 9 -14.93 7.12 -5.87
CA GLN A 9 -13.71 7.90 -5.64
C GLN A 9 -12.54 7.35 -6.45
N ALA A 10 -12.36 6.02 -6.46
CA ALA A 10 -11.30 5.37 -7.22
C ALA A 10 -11.45 5.62 -8.73
N SER A 11 -12.68 5.68 -9.26
CA SER A 11 -12.92 5.95 -10.69
C SER A 11 -12.63 7.39 -11.09
N LYS A 12 -12.73 8.33 -10.15
CA LYS A 12 -12.45 9.77 -10.36
C LYS A 12 -11.02 10.15 -9.99
N ASP A 13 -10.27 9.28 -9.32
CA ASP A 13 -8.92 9.56 -8.85
C ASP A 13 -7.90 9.48 -9.99
N PHE A 14 -7.30 10.61 -10.35
CA PHE A 14 -6.31 10.71 -11.43
C PHE A 14 -5.04 9.88 -11.19
N ALA A 15 -4.73 9.55 -9.93
CA ALA A 15 -3.56 8.73 -9.59
C ALA A 15 -3.84 7.23 -9.72
N SER A 16 -5.11 6.84 -9.81
CA SER A 16 -5.54 5.47 -10.01
C SER A 16 -5.46 5.08 -11.47
N ARG A 17 -5.15 3.80 -11.72
CA ARG A 17 -5.16 3.21 -13.06
C ARG A 17 -6.34 2.28 -13.21
N SER A 18 -7.04 2.35 -14.33
CA SER A 18 -8.11 1.42 -14.66
C SER A 18 -7.54 0.05 -15.07
N LEU A 19 -8.14 -1.02 -14.58
CA LEU A 19 -7.81 -2.41 -14.91
C LEU A 19 -9.10 -3.20 -15.21
N HIS A 20 -10.03 -2.58 -15.93
CA HIS A 20 -11.28 -3.21 -16.33
C HIS A 20 -11.03 -4.53 -17.07
N GLY A 21 -11.90 -5.50 -16.87
CA GLY A 21 -11.89 -6.76 -17.59
C GLY A 21 -13.29 -7.14 -18.04
N LYS A 22 -13.41 -8.30 -18.67
CA LYS A 22 -14.74 -8.80 -19.05
C LYS A 22 -15.53 -9.14 -17.80
N GLY A 23 -16.66 -8.44 -17.59
CA GLY A 23 -17.57 -8.68 -16.48
C GLY A 23 -17.26 -7.94 -15.17
N TYR A 24 -16.19 -7.15 -15.10
CA TYR A 24 -15.88 -6.37 -13.91
C TYR A 24 -15.18 -5.04 -14.24
N GLN A 25 -15.33 -4.07 -13.34
CA GLN A 25 -14.58 -2.84 -13.35
C GLN A 25 -13.55 -2.84 -12.20
N ALA A 26 -12.34 -2.33 -12.44
CA ALA A 26 -11.34 -2.27 -11.38
C ALA A 26 -10.44 -1.05 -11.52
N TYR A 27 -9.94 -0.59 -10.37
CA TYR A 27 -8.96 0.49 -10.27
C TYR A 27 -7.83 0.06 -9.33
N ILE A 28 -6.62 0.52 -9.62
CA ILE A 28 -5.43 0.24 -8.80
C ILE A 28 -4.68 1.52 -8.46
N PHE A 29 -4.25 1.65 -7.20
CA PHE A 29 -3.39 2.74 -6.73
C PHE A 29 -2.40 2.24 -5.68
N LEU A 30 -1.11 2.52 -5.89
CA LEU A 30 0.01 2.05 -5.05
C LEU A 30 -0.05 0.55 -4.71
N GLY A 31 -0.51 -0.23 -5.68
CA GLY A 31 -0.68 -1.66 -5.52
C GLY A 31 -2.04 -2.07 -4.98
N PHE A 32 -2.79 -1.25 -4.23
CA PHE A 32 -4.12 -1.63 -3.77
C PHE A 32 -5.14 -1.62 -4.92
N LYS A 33 -5.96 -2.66 -5.02
CA LYS A 33 -6.92 -2.86 -6.11
C LYS A 33 -8.34 -2.84 -5.55
N ILE A 34 -9.23 -2.08 -6.16
CA ILE A 34 -10.68 -2.14 -5.89
C ILE A 34 -11.39 -2.67 -7.13
N VAL A 35 -12.32 -3.59 -6.93
CA VAL A 35 -13.03 -4.29 -8.00
C VAL A 35 -14.52 -4.24 -7.74
N LYS A 36 -15.29 -3.96 -8.79
CA LYS A 36 -16.74 -4.07 -8.81
C LYS A 36 -17.14 -5.09 -9.87
N ASP A 37 -17.86 -6.13 -9.47
CA ASP A 37 -18.44 -7.10 -10.41
C ASP A 37 -19.69 -6.49 -11.08
N ASN A 38 -19.79 -6.59 -12.41
CA ASN A 38 -20.86 -5.91 -13.16
C ASN A 38 -22.23 -6.61 -13.02
N ARG A 39 -22.28 -7.86 -12.55
CA ARG A 39 -23.52 -8.63 -12.44
C ARG A 39 -24.11 -8.54 -11.04
N SER A 40 -23.28 -8.78 -10.04
CA SER A 40 -23.64 -8.78 -8.62
C SER A 40 -23.54 -7.40 -7.99
N GLU A 41 -22.85 -6.46 -8.64
CA GLU A 41 -22.58 -5.10 -8.14
C GLU A 41 -21.74 -5.09 -6.84
N ILE A 42 -21.18 -6.24 -6.44
CA ILE A 42 -20.36 -6.38 -5.24
C ILE A 42 -19.01 -5.70 -5.46
N VAL A 43 -18.63 -4.87 -4.48
CA VAL A 43 -17.34 -4.16 -4.45
C VAL A 43 -16.42 -4.81 -3.42
N ASN A 44 -15.17 -5.07 -3.82
CA ASN A 44 -14.14 -5.65 -2.96
C ASN A 44 -12.82 -4.88 -3.09
N ILE A 45 -12.08 -4.73 -1.98
CA ILE A 45 -10.75 -4.11 -1.95
C ILE A 45 -9.72 -5.17 -1.64
N PHE A 46 -8.59 -5.12 -2.35
CA PHE A 46 -7.51 -6.07 -2.25
C PHE A 46 -6.18 -5.38 -2.01
N ASP A 47 -5.36 -5.99 -1.14
CA ASP A 47 -3.97 -5.65 -0.88
C ASP A 47 -3.04 -6.63 -1.62
N PRO A 48 -1.99 -6.16 -2.31
CA PRO A 48 -0.86 -7.01 -2.67
C PRO A 48 -0.10 -7.43 -1.40
N ILE A 49 -0.17 -8.71 -1.05
CA ILE A 49 0.61 -9.28 0.06
C ILE A 49 2.10 -8.95 -0.10
N LYS A 50 2.76 -8.63 1.01
CA LYS A 50 4.22 -8.61 1.10
C LYS A 50 4.77 -10.02 0.81
N SER A 51 5.20 -10.26 -0.43
CA SER A 51 5.96 -11.45 -0.92
C SER A 51 5.20 -12.71 -1.38
N GLY A 52 3.87 -12.69 -1.58
CA GLY A 52 3.09 -13.90 -1.89
C GLY A 52 2.22 -13.83 -3.15
N ASN A 53 2.77 -13.37 -4.29
CA ASN A 53 2.28 -13.39 -5.69
C ASN A 53 0.81 -13.09 -6.06
N TYR A 54 -0.10 -12.93 -5.10
CA TYR A 54 -1.53 -12.81 -5.33
C TYR A 54 -2.14 -11.72 -4.45
N TYR A 55 -3.23 -11.16 -4.95
CA TYR A 55 -4.05 -10.18 -4.24
C TYR A 55 -4.97 -10.91 -3.27
N THR A 56 -4.99 -10.46 -2.01
CA THR A 56 -5.98 -10.91 -1.03
C THR A 56 -6.86 -9.73 -0.64
N GLN A 57 -8.10 -10.03 -0.21
CA GLN A 57 -8.95 -8.99 0.35
C GLN A 57 -8.25 -8.32 1.53
N VAL A 58 -8.46 -7.01 1.67
CA VAL A 58 -7.92 -6.26 2.80
C VAL A 58 -8.55 -6.77 4.11
N SER A 59 -7.84 -6.61 5.23
CA SER A 59 -8.39 -6.97 6.54
C SER A 59 -9.56 -6.07 6.94
N ASP A 60 -10.38 -6.50 7.90
CA ASP A 60 -11.50 -5.68 8.41
C ASP A 60 -11.03 -4.32 8.96
N GLN A 61 -9.86 -4.29 9.61
CA GLN A 61 -9.22 -3.06 10.10
C GLN A 61 -8.84 -2.12 8.95
N ASP A 62 -8.34 -2.67 7.85
CA ASP A 62 -7.99 -1.88 6.69
C ASP A 62 -9.26 -1.40 5.96
N TYR A 63 -10.31 -2.22 5.89
CA TYR A 63 -11.63 -1.80 5.40
C TYR A 63 -12.17 -0.60 6.18
N GLU A 64 -12.03 -0.61 7.52
CA GLU A 64 -12.41 0.53 8.34
C GLU A 64 -11.67 1.81 7.95
N LEU A 65 -10.36 1.72 7.66
CA LEU A 65 -9.59 2.87 7.19
C LEU A 65 -10.13 3.41 5.86
N PHE A 66 -10.53 2.54 4.92
CA PHE A 66 -11.18 2.96 3.68
C PHE A 66 -12.54 3.63 3.95
N CYS A 67 -13.33 3.08 4.86
CA CYS A 67 -14.63 3.64 5.25
C CYS A 67 -14.52 5.01 5.92
N GLN A 68 -13.44 5.24 6.68
CA GLN A 68 -13.16 6.48 7.41
C GLN A 68 -12.51 7.56 6.53
N HIS A 69 -11.60 7.17 5.64
CA HIS A 69 -10.74 8.11 4.92
C HIS A 69 -10.95 8.15 3.41
N GLY A 70 -11.75 7.24 2.85
CA GLY A 70 -11.94 7.11 1.41
C GLY A 70 -10.74 6.46 0.70
N TRP A 71 -10.79 6.41 -0.63
CA TRP A 71 -9.86 5.63 -1.44
C TRP A 71 -8.40 6.06 -1.27
N ARG A 72 -8.09 7.30 -1.65
CA ARG A 72 -6.71 7.77 -1.77
C ARG A 72 -6.04 7.89 -0.41
N LYS A 73 -6.70 8.53 0.55
CA LYS A 73 -6.13 8.78 1.88
C LYS A 73 -5.89 7.49 2.66
N ALA A 74 -6.82 6.52 2.61
CA ALA A 74 -6.61 5.23 3.25
C ALA A 74 -5.39 4.49 2.67
N ILE A 75 -5.24 4.45 1.35
CA ILE A 75 -4.08 3.81 0.70
C ILE A 75 -2.77 4.47 1.10
N LEU A 76 -2.72 5.80 1.18
CA LEU A 76 -1.52 6.50 1.64
C LEU A 76 -1.18 6.14 3.09
N LEU A 77 -2.17 6.15 3.99
CA LEU A 77 -1.98 5.77 5.40
C LEU A 77 -1.48 4.33 5.55
N LEU A 78 -2.11 3.38 4.84
CA LEU A 78 -1.71 1.97 4.83
C LEU A 78 -0.29 1.80 4.28
N THR A 79 0.06 2.50 3.20
CA THR A 79 1.39 2.44 2.61
C THR A 79 2.45 3.07 3.53
N LEU A 80 2.14 4.17 4.21
CA LEU A 80 3.00 4.77 5.24
C LEU A 80 3.24 3.79 6.39
N LYS A 81 2.19 3.11 6.88
CA LYS A 81 2.30 2.05 7.91
C LYS A 81 3.25 0.94 7.43
N LYS A 82 3.11 0.49 6.17
CA LYS A 82 4.00 -0.53 5.57
C LYS A 82 5.47 -0.07 5.52
N TYR A 83 5.72 1.19 5.19
CA TYR A 83 7.07 1.76 5.17
C TYR A 83 7.66 1.90 6.57
N LYS A 84 6.88 2.35 7.57
CA LYS A 84 7.33 2.39 8.98
C LYS A 84 7.78 1.00 9.46
N LEU A 85 6.94 -0.02 9.25
CA LEU A 85 7.30 -1.41 9.60
C LEU A 85 8.56 -1.88 8.88
N LYS A 86 8.72 -1.53 7.58
CA LYS A 86 9.93 -1.89 6.82
C LYS A 86 11.18 -1.17 7.35
N LEU A 87 11.05 0.08 7.79
CA LEU A 87 12.15 0.85 8.37
C LEU A 87 12.59 0.26 9.72
N GLU A 88 11.66 -0.15 10.58
CA GLU A 88 12.01 -0.83 11.85
C GLU A 88 12.71 -2.16 11.59
N LEU A 89 12.19 -3.00 10.69
CA LEU A 89 12.86 -4.25 10.32
C LEU A 89 14.27 -4.04 9.75
N LEU A 90 14.48 -2.97 8.97
CA LEU A 90 15.81 -2.62 8.45
C LEU A 90 16.73 -2.11 9.55
N LYS A 91 16.21 -1.36 10.52
CA LYS A 91 16.96 -0.89 11.68
C LYS A 91 17.43 -2.08 12.53
N ASP A 92 16.56 -3.06 12.78
CA ASP A 92 16.94 -4.28 13.48
C ASP A 92 18.02 -5.05 12.71
N LYS A 93 17.83 -5.28 11.40
CA LYS A 93 18.86 -5.94 10.56
C LYS A 93 20.20 -5.22 10.57
N ILE A 94 20.21 -3.89 10.50
CA ILE A 94 21.46 -3.09 10.57
C ILE A 94 22.14 -3.26 11.93
N ARG A 95 21.37 -3.26 13.03
CA ARG A 95 21.90 -3.50 14.38
C ARG A 95 22.50 -4.90 14.48
N ASP A 96 21.78 -5.90 13.98
CA ASP A 96 22.17 -7.30 14.12
C ASP A 96 23.42 -7.63 13.27
N GLU A 97 23.55 -7.08 12.06
CA GLU A 97 24.79 -7.19 11.26
C GLU A 97 25.97 -6.45 11.89
N LYS A 98 25.74 -5.30 12.54
CA LYS A 98 26.80 -4.55 13.22
C LYS A 98 27.33 -5.31 14.45
N ASN A 99 26.46 -6.06 15.13
CA ASN A 99 26.79 -6.85 16.32
C ASN A 99 27.17 -8.30 16.01
N GLY A 100 26.99 -8.75 14.75
CA GLY A 100 27.15 -10.13 14.30
C GLY A 100 28.16 -10.29 13.15
N SER A 101 27.90 -11.25 12.26
CA SER A 101 28.76 -11.58 11.10
C SER A 101 29.10 -10.34 10.27
N ASN A 102 30.39 -10.05 10.14
CA ASN A 102 31.02 -8.87 9.52
C ASN A 102 30.76 -8.69 7.99
N SER A 103 29.57 -8.99 7.47
CA SER A 103 29.27 -8.79 6.06
C SER A 103 29.05 -7.31 5.76
N SER A 104 30.16 -6.61 5.52
CA SER A 104 30.17 -5.21 5.08
C SER A 104 29.22 -4.98 3.91
N LYS A 105 29.13 -5.93 2.97
CA LYS A 105 28.22 -5.86 1.82
C LYS A 105 26.73 -5.91 2.21
N ALA A 106 26.33 -6.79 3.13
CA ALA A 106 24.94 -6.88 3.58
C ALA A 106 24.53 -5.60 4.32
N LEU A 107 25.42 -5.09 5.18
CA LEU A 107 25.22 -3.85 5.90
C LEU A 107 24.99 -2.65 4.95
N GLU A 108 25.81 -2.52 3.90
CA GLU A 108 25.64 -1.46 2.90
C GLU A 108 24.32 -1.60 2.12
N VAL A 109 23.91 -2.82 1.77
CA VAL A 109 22.60 -3.06 1.13
C VAL A 109 21.46 -2.65 2.05
N PHE A 110 21.52 -2.97 3.35
CA PHE A 110 20.48 -2.59 4.30
C PHE A 110 20.40 -1.07 4.51
N LYS A 111 21.54 -0.38 4.61
CA LYS A 111 21.59 1.09 4.67
C LYS A 111 21.01 1.73 3.41
N ALA A 112 21.43 1.28 2.22
CA ALA A 112 20.92 1.79 0.94
C ALA A 112 19.41 1.55 0.80
N THR A 113 18.93 0.37 1.21
CA THR A 113 17.50 0.03 1.22
C THR A 113 16.75 0.93 2.19
N ARG A 114 17.29 1.18 3.39
CA ARG A 114 16.70 2.08 4.39
C ARG A 114 16.55 3.50 3.83
N GLN A 115 17.60 4.04 3.22
CA GLN A 115 17.55 5.36 2.59
C GLN A 115 16.48 5.43 1.49
N THR A 116 16.40 4.40 0.65
CA THR A 116 15.38 4.32 -0.40
C THR A 116 13.96 4.31 0.17
N VAL A 117 13.71 3.53 1.22
CA VAL A 117 12.39 3.47 1.87
C VAL A 117 12.06 4.79 2.57
N LEU A 118 13.04 5.44 3.19
CA LEU A 118 12.88 6.73 3.86
C LEU A 118 12.49 7.83 2.87
N ASN A 119 13.16 7.90 1.72
CA ASN A 119 12.82 8.85 0.65
C ASN A 119 11.39 8.63 0.13
N LYS A 120 10.98 7.37 -0.05
CA LYS A 120 9.60 7.02 -0.44
C LYS A 120 8.59 7.42 0.64
N TYR A 121 8.92 7.22 1.92
CA TYR A 121 8.10 7.62 3.06
C TYR A 121 7.89 9.13 3.08
N HIS A 122 8.96 9.93 3.01
CA HIS A 122 8.84 11.40 3.01
C HIS A 122 8.01 11.91 1.84
N LYS A 123 8.27 11.43 0.62
CA LYS A 123 7.48 11.80 -0.56
C LYS A 123 5.99 11.48 -0.38
N LEU A 124 5.67 10.38 0.28
CA LEU A 124 4.29 9.97 0.50
C LEU A 124 3.61 10.77 1.61
N THR A 125 4.35 11.15 2.65
CA THR A 125 3.86 12.04 3.72
C THR A 125 3.49 13.41 3.17
N LEU A 126 4.32 14.00 2.30
CA LEU A 126 4.01 15.28 1.65
C LEU A 126 2.71 15.19 0.84
N LYS A 127 2.55 14.14 0.03
CA LYS A 127 1.31 13.89 -0.72
C LYS A 127 0.07 13.71 0.17
N LEU A 128 0.24 13.22 1.40
CA LEU A 128 -0.85 13.08 2.35
C LEU A 128 -1.25 14.42 2.97
N GLN A 129 -0.30 15.35 3.12
CA GLN A 129 -0.55 16.71 3.62
C GLN A 129 -1.22 17.61 2.58
N GLU A 130 -1.04 17.30 1.30
CA GLU A 130 -1.65 18.01 0.16
C GLU A 130 -3.10 17.57 -0.14
N LEU A 131 -3.66 16.62 0.62
CA LEU A 131 -5.02 16.07 0.47
C LEU A 131 -6.00 16.68 1.46
#